data_AF-A0A812XV90-F1
#
_entry.id   AF-A0A812XV90-F1
#
_cell.length_a   1.000
_cell.length_b   1.000
_cell.length_c   1.000
_cell.angle_alpha   90.00
_cell.angle_beta   90.00
_cell.angle_gamma   90.00
#
_symmetry.space_group_name_H-M   'P 1'
#
loop_
_entity.id
_entity.type
_entity.pdbx_description
1 polymer ?
#
loop_
_entity_poly.entity_id
_entity_poly.type
_entity_poly.pdbx_seq_one_letter_code
_entity_poly.pdbx_strand_id
1 'polypeptide(L)'
;HANWGNWMRAAGVDGQGFGHSGSRWFNLDEERRRFDPKGNYVRLWVAELSQVAQEYLHAPWTMPVEEQQRAGCFLGTDYPVCPESPSKLALEGGDVAAKFPKLFSTTREGKMKGKGKGKRRAKA
;
A
#
# COMPACT_ATOMS: atom_id res chain seq x y z
N HIS A 1 26.74 -4.17 12.34
CA HIS A 1 26.38 -3.36 11.16
C HIS A 1 25.67 -4.25 10.14
N ALA A 2 24.40 -3.98 9.80
CA ALA A 2 23.57 -4.86 8.95
C ALA A 2 22.88 -4.12 7.77
N ASN A 3 23.40 -2.95 7.37
CA ASN A 3 22.76 -2.13 6.33
C ASN A 3 22.66 -2.85 4.99
N TRP A 4 23.78 -3.37 4.47
CA TRP A 4 23.86 -4.10 3.21
C TRP A 4 22.90 -5.30 3.16
N GLY A 5 22.89 -6.14 4.20
CA GLY A 5 22.04 -7.33 4.25
C GLY A 5 20.55 -6.99 4.25
N ASN A 6 20.15 -5.94 4.97
CA ASN A 6 18.77 -5.48 4.99
C ASN A 6 18.31 -4.99 3.60
N TRP A 7 19.15 -4.24 2.88
CA TRP A 7 18.83 -3.83 1.51
C TRP A 7 18.79 -5.00 0.52
N MET A 8 19.67 -6.00 0.69
CA MET A 8 19.68 -7.21 -0.13
C MET A 8 18.37 -8.00 0.01
N ARG A 9 17.91 -8.16 1.25
CA ARG A 9 16.61 -8.75 1.57
C ARG A 9 15.47 -7.89 1.01
N ALA A 10 15.57 -6.55 1.06
CA ALA A 10 14.51 -5.63 0.64
C ALA A 10 14.25 -5.73 -0.86
N ALA A 11 15.34 -5.86 -1.61
CA ALA A 11 15.29 -6.14 -3.04
C ALA A 11 14.88 -7.59 -3.37
N GLY A 12 14.80 -8.49 -2.38
CA GLY A 12 14.52 -9.92 -2.56
C GLY A 12 15.61 -10.62 -3.37
N VAL A 13 16.86 -10.19 -3.23
CA VAL A 13 18.03 -10.75 -3.95
C VAL A 13 18.44 -12.09 -3.35
N ASP A 14 18.21 -12.29 -2.05
CA ASP A 14 18.43 -13.54 -1.32
C ASP A 14 17.29 -14.57 -1.52
N GLY A 15 16.33 -14.28 -2.40
CA GLY A 15 15.14 -15.11 -2.62
C GLY A 15 14.11 -15.04 -1.50
N GLN A 16 14.38 -14.28 -0.42
CA GLN A 16 13.46 -14.06 0.68
C GLN A 16 12.79 -12.69 0.48
N GLY A 17 11.66 -12.69 -0.22
CA GLY A 17 10.84 -11.48 -0.32
C GLY A 17 10.37 -10.98 1.04
N PHE A 18 10.19 -9.68 1.18
CA PHE A 18 9.68 -9.06 2.41
C PHE A 18 8.17 -9.24 2.63
N GLY A 19 7.40 -9.52 1.57
CA GLY A 19 5.94 -9.64 1.64
C GLY A 19 5.44 -11.05 1.95
N HIS A 20 4.15 -11.16 2.27
CA HIS A 20 3.50 -12.43 2.53
C HIS A 20 3.56 -13.34 1.29
N SER A 21 3.91 -14.62 1.49
CA SER A 21 3.94 -15.66 0.44
C SER A 21 4.78 -15.31 -0.80
N GLY A 22 5.96 -14.70 -0.60
CA GLY A 22 6.90 -14.38 -1.69
C GLY A 22 6.54 -13.15 -2.52
N SER A 23 5.56 -12.36 -2.07
CA SER A 23 5.25 -11.05 -2.66
C SER A 23 6.31 -9.99 -2.29
N ARG A 24 6.39 -8.92 -3.08
CA ARG A 24 7.31 -7.78 -2.85
C ARG A 24 6.59 -6.53 -2.32
N TRP A 25 5.42 -6.71 -1.73
CA TRP A 25 4.59 -5.63 -1.20
C TRP A 25 4.04 -6.04 0.17
N PHE A 26 3.75 -5.06 1.02
CA PHE A 26 3.20 -5.29 2.36
C PHE A 26 1.69 -5.12 2.37
N ASN A 27 0.99 -6.01 3.08
CA ASN A 27 -0.41 -5.78 3.42
C ASN A 27 -0.49 -4.78 4.58
N LEU A 28 -0.67 -3.50 4.29
CA LEU A 28 -0.72 -2.45 5.30
C LEU A 28 -1.80 -2.69 6.36
N ASP A 29 -2.87 -3.41 6.02
CA ASP A 29 -3.95 -3.73 6.94
C ASP A 29 -3.55 -4.77 7.99
N GLU A 30 -2.77 -5.77 7.61
CA GLU A 30 -2.19 -6.75 8.53
C GLU A 30 -1.06 -6.13 9.36
N GLU A 31 -0.16 -5.40 8.70
CA GLU A 31 1.01 -4.77 9.33
C GLU A 31 0.59 -3.77 10.40
N ARG A 32 -0.39 -2.88 10.12
CA ARG A 32 -0.87 -1.91 11.11
C ARG A 32 -1.47 -2.58 12.34
N ARG A 33 -2.28 -3.64 12.15
CA ARG A 33 -2.92 -4.37 13.25
C ARG A 33 -1.89 -5.10 14.10
N ARG A 34 -0.83 -5.60 13.47
CA ARG A 34 0.22 -6.35 14.13
C ARG A 34 1.18 -5.46 14.92
N PHE A 35 1.64 -4.36 14.30
CA PHE A 35 2.74 -3.56 14.83
C PHE A 35 2.30 -2.29 15.57
N ASP A 36 1.14 -1.73 15.23
CA ASP A 36 0.62 -0.53 15.90
C ASP A 36 -0.89 -0.56 16.09
N PRO A 37 -1.46 -1.55 16.82
CA PRO A 37 -2.92 -1.71 16.94
C PRO A 37 -3.63 -0.50 17.57
N LYS A 38 -2.92 0.29 18.38
CA LYS A 38 -3.44 1.49 19.06
C LYS A 38 -3.13 2.79 18.31
N GLY A 39 -2.29 2.74 17.27
CA GLY A 39 -1.85 3.94 16.56
C GLY A 39 -0.90 4.85 17.35
N ASN A 40 -0.31 4.36 18.45
CA ASN A 40 0.54 5.17 19.31
C ASN A 40 1.78 5.68 18.57
N TYR A 41 2.32 4.84 17.67
CA TYR A 41 3.46 5.24 16.86
C TYR A 41 3.08 6.36 15.89
N VAL A 42 1.92 6.24 15.23
CA VAL A 42 1.41 7.29 14.33
C VAL A 42 1.19 8.60 15.09
N ARG A 43 0.54 8.58 16.25
CA ARG A 43 0.30 9.80 17.05
C ARG A 43 1.59 10.47 17.54
N LEU A 44 2.63 9.68 17.79
CA LEU A 44 3.92 10.21 18.25
C LEU A 44 4.64 10.97 17.14
N TRP A 45 4.60 10.46 15.91
CA TRP A 45 5.40 10.99 14.80
C TRP A 45 4.62 11.91 13.86
N VAL A 46 3.29 11.83 13.86
CA VAL A 46 2.39 12.59 12.99
C VAL A 46 1.46 13.40 13.88
N ALA A 47 1.92 14.58 14.29
CA ALA A 47 1.27 15.40 15.32
C ALA A 47 -0.13 15.88 14.88
N GLU A 48 -0.34 16.11 13.59
CA GLU A 48 -1.62 16.47 12.99
C GLU A 48 -2.69 15.37 13.16
N LEU A 49 -2.29 14.10 13.31
CA LEU A 49 -3.19 12.98 13.57
C LEU A 49 -3.35 12.67 15.06
N SER A 50 -2.75 13.45 15.96
CA SER A 50 -2.71 13.15 17.40
C SER A 50 -4.09 13.11 18.06
N GLN A 51 -5.08 13.84 17.53
CA GLN A 51 -6.46 13.90 18.02
C GLN A 51 -7.44 13.04 17.22
N VAL A 52 -6.99 12.40 16.14
CA VAL A 52 -7.85 11.57 15.28
C VAL A 52 -8.31 10.31 16.04
N ALA A 53 -9.55 9.89 15.86
CA ALA A 53 -10.06 8.65 16.46
C ALA A 53 -9.27 7.43 15.94
N GLN A 54 -9.08 6.41 16.80
CA GLN A 54 -8.24 5.24 16.49
C GLN A 54 -8.69 4.50 15.22
N GLU A 55 -10.00 4.48 14.95
CA GLU A 55 -10.60 3.85 13.77
C GLU A 55 -10.16 4.47 12.43
N TYR A 56 -9.86 5.77 12.41
CA TYR A 56 -9.42 6.50 11.22
C TYR A 56 -7.92 6.71 11.16
N LEU A 57 -7.19 6.49 12.25
CA LEU A 57 -5.79 6.87 12.39
C LEU A 57 -4.87 6.21 11.35
N HIS A 58 -5.14 4.95 10.99
CA HIS A 58 -4.37 4.23 9.98
C HIS A 58 -4.95 4.34 8.56
N ALA A 59 -6.10 4.99 8.41
CA ALA A 59 -6.69 5.32 7.13
C ALA A 59 -7.37 6.71 7.20
N PRO A 60 -6.63 7.81 7.40
CA PRO A 60 -7.25 9.11 7.66
C PRO A 60 -8.17 9.58 6.54
N TRP A 61 -7.98 9.09 5.31
CA TRP A 61 -8.82 9.41 4.16
C TRP A 61 -10.24 8.85 4.23
N THR A 62 -10.53 7.89 5.12
CA THR A 62 -11.89 7.41 5.36
C THR A 62 -12.63 8.24 6.41
N MET A 63 -11.97 9.24 7.00
CA MET A 63 -12.51 10.10 8.05
C MET A 63 -13.60 11.02 7.49
N PRO A 64 -14.84 10.98 8.03
CA PRO A 64 -15.90 11.89 7.61
C PRO A 64 -15.57 13.33 8.01
N VAL A 65 -16.19 14.30 7.33
CA VAL A 65 -15.91 15.73 7.54
C VAL A 65 -16.16 16.17 8.99
N GLU A 66 -17.18 15.61 9.64
CA GLU A 66 -17.49 15.88 11.05
C GLU A 66 -16.36 15.45 11.99
N GLU A 67 -15.71 14.32 11.69
CA GLU A 67 -14.58 13.84 12.46
C GLU A 67 -13.31 14.64 12.18
N GLN A 68 -13.11 15.07 10.93
CA GLN A 68 -12.02 15.99 10.56
C GLN A 68 -12.10 17.29 11.36
N GLN A 69 -13.31 17.84 11.52
CA GLN A 69 -13.56 19.03 12.34
C GLN A 69 -13.28 18.76 13.82
N ARG A 70 -13.73 17.63 14.36
CA ARG A 70 -13.51 17.26 15.77
C ARG A 70 -12.04 17.05 16.09
N ALA A 71 -11.30 16.41 15.19
CA ALA A 71 -9.87 16.17 15.33
C ALA A 71 -9.03 17.42 15.00
N GLY A 72 -9.61 18.42 14.35
CA GLY A 72 -8.89 19.61 13.88
C GLY A 72 -7.86 19.30 12.78
N CYS A 73 -8.12 18.28 11.97
CA CYS A 73 -7.23 17.82 10.90
C CYS A 73 -8.01 17.68 9.59
N PHE A 74 -7.79 18.60 8.65
CA PHE A 74 -8.43 18.60 7.35
C PHE A 74 -7.58 17.91 6.29
N LEU A 75 -8.17 16.92 5.61
CA LEU A 75 -7.49 16.24 4.52
C LEU A 75 -7.28 17.16 3.33
N GLY A 76 -6.10 17.11 2.72
CA GLY A 76 -5.65 18.01 1.65
C GLY A 76 -5.11 19.35 2.13
N THR A 77 -5.27 19.69 3.41
CA THR A 77 -4.71 20.92 4.01
C THR A 77 -3.68 20.57 5.08
N ASP A 78 -4.10 19.92 6.16
CA ASP A 78 -3.24 19.58 7.30
C ASP A 78 -2.59 18.21 7.13
N TYR A 79 -3.29 17.28 6.47
CA TYR A 79 -2.78 15.94 6.15
C TYR A 79 -3.08 15.59 4.69
N PRO A 80 -2.16 14.97 3.94
CA PRO A 80 -2.37 14.72 2.51
C PRO A 80 -3.55 13.79 2.21
N VAL A 81 -4.17 13.99 1.05
CA VAL A 81 -5.13 13.02 0.50
C VAL A 81 -4.38 11.75 0.09
N CYS A 82 -4.90 10.60 0.50
CA CYS A 82 -4.27 9.32 0.16
C CYS A 82 -4.31 9.07 -1.35
N PRO A 83 -3.14 8.88 -2.01
CA PRO A 83 -3.10 8.60 -3.43
C PRO A 83 -3.69 7.23 -3.75
N GLU A 84 -4.23 7.10 -4.96
CA GLU A 84 -4.68 5.81 -5.49
C GLU A 84 -3.52 4.81 -5.50
N SER A 85 -3.59 3.80 -4.62
CA SER A 85 -2.55 2.81 -4.45
C SER A 85 -3.13 1.42 -4.19
N PRO A 86 -2.37 0.34 -4.46
CA PRO A 86 -2.75 -1.02 -4.07
C PRO A 86 -3.06 -1.12 -2.58
N SER A 87 -2.28 -0.43 -1.76
CA SER A 87 -2.43 -0.37 -0.31
C SER A 87 -3.74 0.32 0.11
N LYS A 88 -4.11 1.42 -0.55
CA LYS A 88 -5.41 2.07 -0.34
C LYS A 88 -6.56 1.12 -0.67
N LEU A 89 -6.49 0.45 -1.81
CA LEU A 89 -7.51 -0.51 -2.21
C LEU A 89 -7.62 -1.68 -1.22
N ALA A 90 -6.49 -2.18 -0.71
CA ALA A 90 -6.48 -3.24 0.31
C ALA A 90 -7.21 -2.80 1.58
N LEU A 91 -6.97 -1.57 2.03
CA LEU A 91 -7.59 -1.00 3.24
C LEU A 91 -9.09 -0.75 3.06
N GLU A 92 -9.55 -0.47 1.83
CA GLU A 92 -10.96 -0.33 1.47
C GLU A 92 -11.65 -1.68 1.22
N GLY A 93 -10.94 -2.80 1.31
CA GLY A 93 -11.48 -4.15 1.12
C GLY A 93 -11.63 -4.58 -0.34
N GLY A 94 -10.97 -3.90 -1.29
CA GLY A 94 -11.02 -4.25 -2.70
C GLY A 94 -10.02 -5.33 -3.12
N ASP A 95 -10.30 -5.99 -4.25
CA ASP A 95 -9.41 -7.02 -4.82
C ASP A 95 -8.19 -6.40 -5.52
N VAL A 96 -7.08 -6.36 -4.79
CA VAL A 96 -5.79 -5.81 -5.24
C VAL A 96 -5.17 -6.67 -6.35
N ALA A 97 -5.36 -7.99 -6.31
CA ALA A 97 -4.80 -8.89 -7.30
C ALA A 97 -5.50 -8.72 -8.66
N ALA A 98 -6.82 -8.50 -8.65
CA ALA A 98 -7.59 -8.20 -9.85
C ALA A 98 -7.27 -6.81 -10.43
N LYS A 99 -7.18 -5.75 -9.60
CA LYS A 99 -6.90 -4.38 -10.07
C LYS A 99 -5.45 -4.20 -10.50
N PHE A 100 -4.51 -4.91 -9.87
CA PHE A 100 -3.06 -4.76 -10.10
C PHE A 100 -2.34 -6.08 -10.41
N PRO A 101 -2.73 -6.85 -11.46
CA PRO A 101 -2.19 -8.19 -11.72
C PRO A 101 -0.67 -8.22 -11.99
N LYS A 102 -0.09 -7.10 -12.43
CA LYS A 102 1.36 -6.94 -12.63
C LYS A 102 2.16 -6.98 -11.33
N LEU A 103 1.55 -6.67 -10.18
CA LEU A 103 2.21 -6.70 -8.87
C LEU A 103 2.24 -8.12 -8.27
N PHE A 104 1.31 -8.98 -8.71
CA PHE A 104 1.13 -10.35 -8.20
C PHE A 104 1.64 -11.43 -9.15
N SER A 105 1.93 -11.08 -10.41
CA SER A 105 2.54 -12.02 -11.37
C SER A 105 4.03 -12.21 -11.06
N THR A 106 4.35 -13.29 -10.33
CA THR A 106 5.72 -13.68 -10.02
C THR A 106 6.42 -14.45 -11.15
N THR A 107 5.73 -14.73 -12.27
CA THR A 107 6.27 -15.48 -13.41
C THR A 107 6.51 -14.64 -14.68
N ARG A 108 7.60 -14.97 -15.38
CA ARG A 108 8.01 -14.39 -16.68
C ARG A 108 6.91 -14.44 -17.75
N GLU A 109 5.98 -15.39 -17.67
CA GLU A 109 4.85 -15.55 -18.58
C GLU A 109 3.77 -14.46 -18.42
N GLY A 110 3.53 -13.97 -17.20
CA GLY A 110 2.60 -12.85 -16.95
C GLY A 110 3.07 -11.55 -17.60
N LYS A 111 4.40 -11.36 -17.71
CA LYS A 111 5.04 -10.23 -18.39
C LYS A 111 4.85 -10.27 -19.92
N MET A 112 4.65 -11.45 -20.52
CA MET A 112 4.54 -11.62 -21.98
C MET A 112 3.11 -11.42 -22.51
N LYS A 113 2.07 -11.75 -21.75
CA LYS A 113 0.66 -11.63 -22.21
C LYS A 113 0.13 -10.18 -22.28
N GLY A 114 0.88 -9.20 -21.75
CA GLY A 114 0.51 -7.78 -21.78
C GLY A 114 0.95 -6.98 -23.02
N LYS A 115 1.62 -7.60 -24.01
CA LYS A 115 1.93 -6.93 -25.28
C LYS A 115 0.75 -7.07 -26.25
N GLY A 116 0.10 -5.94 -26.52
CA GLY A 116 -1.05 -5.83 -27.41
C GLY A 116 -0.84 -6.45 -28.79
N LYS A 117 -1.96 -6.93 -29.33
CA LYS A 117 -2.14 -7.48 -30.69
C LYS A 117 -1.45 -6.60 -31.74
N GLY A 118 -0.27 -6.99 -32.21
CA GLY A 118 0.30 -6.48 -33.44
C GLY A 118 -0.55 -6.96 -34.62
N LYS A 119 -1.26 -6.04 -35.28
CA LYS A 119 -1.94 -6.28 -36.57
C LYS A 119 -0.92 -6.86 -37.54
N ARG A 120 -1.04 -8.14 -37.89
CA ARG A 120 -0.34 -8.72 -39.04
C ARG A 120 -0.97 -8.14 -40.30
N ARG A 121 -0.22 -7.32 -41.04
CA ARG A 121 -0.55 -6.95 -42.42
C ARG A 121 -0.62 -8.23 -43.25
N ALA A 122 -1.75 -8.45 -43.92
CA ALA A 122 -1.88 -9.44 -44.98
C ALA A 122 -0.95 -9.03 -46.14
N LYS A 123 -0.13 -9.96 -46.62
CA LYS A 123 0.56 -9.82 -47.90
C LYS A 123 -0.36 -10.39 -48.99
N ALA A 124 -0.50 -9.60 -50.05
CA ALA A 124 -1.13 -9.96 -51.31
C ALA A 124 -0.33 -11.02 -52.07
#